data_AF-A0A382SSC8-F1
#
_entry.id   AF-A0A382SSC8-F1
#
_cell.length_a   1.000
_cell.length_b   1.000
_cell.length_c   1.000
_cell.angle_alpha   90.00
_cell.angle_beta   90.00
_cell.angle_gamma   90.00
#
_symmetry.space_group_name_H-M   'P 1'
#
loop_
_entity.id
_entity.type
_entity.pdbx_description
1 polymer ?
#
loop_
_entity_poly.entity_id
_entity_poly.type
_entity_poly.pdbx_seq_one_letter_code
_entity_poly.pdbx_strand_id
1 'polypeptide(L)'
;HGAMHGAVDFYQKAKRRGLKPIIGCEAYIAPGSRFDRKANSRTGKDGYNHLLLLSENEIGYKNLVRLTTAAHLEGFYYKPRIDKELLEAHKEGIIAFSGCLSSEIPQAIIRDDPVKARDALDWFKQLFGKENFFLELQNHGINEQAKVNEQLITWAKEYDLDLIATNDVHYLERTHSHAHDALICIGTQTHLSDPNRLNYVPEQFYLRSADEMAALFIRTPEAVRNTMAVAERCNVELELGKLHFPVFDPPEGQTREGYLRNLLGNGLHKRYGIEAKINDGVYEVHTISDANTLPTLKATEKTNFSDT
;
A
#
# COMPACT_ATOMS: atom_id res chain seq x y z
N HIS A 1 -7.50 4.03 -2.55
CA HIS A 1 -7.96 2.63 -2.53
C HIS A 1 -7.11 1.77 -3.45
N GLY A 2 -6.84 0.52 -3.07
CA GLY A 2 -6.07 -0.45 -3.84
C GLY A 2 -4.57 -0.18 -3.94
N ALA A 3 -4.02 0.77 -3.18
CA ALA A 3 -2.63 1.21 -3.26
C ALA A 3 -2.12 1.74 -1.91
N MET A 4 -0.79 1.71 -1.72
CA MET A 4 -0.10 2.15 -0.49
C MET A 4 0.83 3.36 -0.74
N HIS A 5 0.53 4.21 -1.73
CA HIS A 5 1.41 5.32 -2.14
C HIS A 5 1.78 6.27 -0.98
N GLY A 6 0.86 6.49 -0.04
CA GLY A 6 1.07 7.37 1.11
C GLY A 6 1.73 6.72 2.33
N ALA A 7 2.02 5.41 2.31
CA ALA A 7 2.37 4.67 3.53
C ALA A 7 3.63 5.22 4.24
N VAL A 8 4.71 5.47 3.49
CA VAL A 8 5.97 5.99 4.07
C VAL A 8 5.82 7.43 4.57
N ASP A 9 5.17 8.30 3.80
CA ASP A 9 4.93 9.69 4.19
C ASP A 9 4.02 9.77 5.43
N PHE A 10 2.96 8.96 5.48
CA PHE A 10 2.08 8.81 6.64
C PHE A 10 2.85 8.33 7.87
N TYR A 11 3.63 7.25 7.75
CA TYR A 11 4.44 6.72 8.85
C TYR A 11 5.39 7.79 9.43
N GLN A 12 6.13 8.48 8.56
CA GLN A 12 7.06 9.53 8.98
C GLN A 12 6.35 10.71 9.65
N LYS A 13 5.23 11.19 9.08
CA LYS A 13 4.47 12.31 9.64
C LYS A 13 3.82 11.96 10.98
N ALA A 14 3.23 10.77 11.10
CA ALA A 14 2.63 10.28 12.34
C ALA A 14 3.68 10.17 13.46
N LYS A 15 4.80 9.47 13.21
CA LYS A 15 5.90 9.33 14.18
C LYS A 15 6.45 10.69 14.64
N ARG A 16 6.67 11.65 13.72
CA ARG A 16 7.10 13.02 14.08
C ARG A 16 6.13 13.76 14.99
N ARG A 17 4.85 13.40 14.98
CA ARG A 17 3.79 13.97 15.83
C ARG A 17 3.54 13.15 17.11
N GLY A 18 4.32 12.10 17.36
CA GLY A 18 4.10 11.20 18.49
C GLY A 18 2.86 10.32 18.35
N LEU A 19 2.35 10.14 17.12
CA LEU A 19 1.21 9.28 16.83
C LEU A 19 1.71 7.91 16.36
N LYS A 20 1.03 6.84 16.78
CA LYS A 20 1.27 5.47 16.31
C LYS A 20 0.63 5.28 14.92
N PRO A 21 1.41 5.10 13.84
CA PRO A 21 0.84 4.82 12.53
C PRO A 21 0.33 3.37 12.47
N ILE A 22 -0.91 3.19 12.01
CA ILE A 22 -1.44 1.88 11.62
C ILE A 22 -1.49 1.87 10.10
N ILE A 23 -0.73 0.95 9.49
CA ILE A 23 -0.60 0.88 8.04
C ILE A 23 -1.55 -0.21 7.53
N GLY A 24 -2.28 0.11 6.46
CA GLY A 24 -3.22 -0.82 5.84
C GLY A 24 -3.49 -0.49 4.38
N CYS A 25 -4.40 -1.24 3.79
CA CYS A 25 -4.89 -1.05 2.45
C CYS A 25 -6.34 -1.56 2.36
N GLU A 26 -7.24 -0.74 1.82
CA GLU A 26 -8.51 -1.25 1.32
C GLU A 26 -8.28 -1.79 -0.10
N ALA A 27 -8.20 -3.11 -0.19
CA ALA A 27 -7.94 -3.84 -1.42
C ALA A 27 -9.22 -4.08 -2.22
N TYR A 28 -9.07 -4.22 -3.53
CA TYR A 28 -10.13 -4.72 -4.40
C TYR A 28 -9.93 -6.23 -4.61
N ILE A 29 -10.92 -7.05 -4.30
CA ILE A 29 -10.88 -8.51 -4.52
C ILE A 29 -11.74 -8.89 -5.71
N ALA A 30 -11.17 -9.59 -6.69
CA ALA A 30 -11.92 -10.14 -7.81
C ALA A 30 -12.87 -11.25 -7.33
N PRO A 31 -14.06 -11.40 -7.94
CA PRO A 31 -15.00 -12.47 -7.59
C PRO A 31 -14.50 -13.87 -7.99
N GLY A 32 -13.48 -13.93 -8.86
CA GLY A 32 -12.81 -15.13 -9.33
C GLY A 32 -11.32 -14.87 -9.43
N SER A 33 -10.71 -15.18 -10.57
CA SER A 33 -9.27 -14.91 -10.76
C SER A 33 -9.01 -13.43 -11.01
N ARG A 34 -7.89 -12.91 -10.48
CA ARG A 34 -7.42 -11.55 -10.79
C ARG A 34 -7.09 -11.34 -12.27
N PHE A 35 -6.81 -12.43 -12.99
CA PHE A 35 -6.55 -12.42 -14.44
C PHE A 35 -7.83 -12.34 -15.28
N ASP A 36 -9.01 -12.57 -14.70
CA ASP A 36 -10.27 -12.52 -15.43
C ASP A 36 -10.60 -11.09 -15.85
N ARG A 37 -10.82 -10.90 -17.14
CA ARG A 37 -11.25 -9.63 -17.76
C ARG A 37 -12.69 -9.65 -18.28
N LYS A 38 -13.41 -10.75 -18.06
CA LYS A 38 -14.80 -10.87 -18.46
C LYS A 38 -15.66 -10.02 -17.53
N ALA A 39 -16.31 -8.99 -18.07
CA ALA A 39 -17.36 -8.29 -17.36
C ALA A 39 -18.43 -9.32 -16.98
N ASN A 40 -18.72 -9.48 -15.68
CA ASN A 40 -19.92 -10.19 -15.27
C ASN A 40 -21.13 -9.33 -15.69
N SER A 41 -21.56 -9.49 -16.95
CA SER A 41 -22.61 -8.74 -17.62
C SER A 41 -23.99 -8.87 -16.97
N ARG A 42 -24.14 -9.70 -15.92
CA ARG A 42 -25.39 -9.88 -15.18
C ARG A 42 -25.63 -8.86 -14.07
N THR A 43 -24.61 -8.16 -13.56
CA THR A 43 -24.77 -7.30 -12.37
C THR A 43 -24.45 -5.82 -12.58
N GLY A 44 -23.92 -5.42 -13.74
CA GLY A 44 -23.65 -4.02 -14.08
C GLY A 44 -22.67 -3.27 -13.15
N LYS A 45 -22.15 -3.93 -12.11
CA LYS A 45 -21.17 -3.41 -11.15
C LYS A 45 -19.79 -3.96 -11.50
N ASP A 46 -18.79 -3.10 -11.32
CA ASP A 46 -17.38 -3.43 -11.48
C ASP A 46 -17.08 -4.75 -10.76
N GLY A 47 -16.43 -5.69 -11.46
CA GLY A 47 -16.22 -7.06 -11.00
C GLY A 47 -15.18 -7.15 -9.88
N TYR A 48 -15.49 -6.58 -8.72
CA TYR A 48 -14.70 -6.63 -7.49
C TYR A 48 -15.55 -6.37 -6.23
N ASN A 49 -14.98 -6.70 -5.08
CA ASN A 49 -15.45 -6.30 -3.75
C ASN A 49 -14.34 -5.57 -2.99
N HIS A 50 -14.67 -4.83 -1.95
CA HIS A 50 -13.68 -4.22 -1.07
C HIS A 50 -13.25 -5.18 0.04
N LEU A 51 -12.02 -5.05 0.53
CA LEU A 51 -11.53 -5.76 1.71
C LEU A 51 -10.51 -4.89 2.45
N LEU A 52 -10.80 -4.51 3.69
CA LEU A 52 -9.88 -3.73 4.52
C LEU A 52 -8.88 -4.67 5.20
N LEU A 53 -7.59 -4.41 4.95
CA LEU A 53 -6.47 -5.16 5.48
C LEU A 53 -5.52 -4.22 6.23
N LEU A 54 -5.11 -4.61 7.44
CA LEU A 54 -4.12 -3.90 8.25
C LEU A 54 -2.86 -4.76 8.41
N SER A 55 -1.70 -4.12 8.43
CA SER A 55 -0.44 -4.76 8.80
C SER A 55 -0.31 -4.83 10.32
N GLU A 56 -0.29 -6.04 10.86
CA GLU A 56 0.00 -6.27 12.28
C GLU A 56 1.49 -6.04 12.59
N ASN A 57 2.37 -6.38 11.65
CA ASN A 57 3.83 -6.29 11.81
C ASN A 57 4.52 -6.11 10.44
N GLU A 58 5.85 -6.15 10.40
CA GLU A 58 6.65 -5.95 9.18
C GLU A 58 6.42 -7.03 8.13
N ILE A 59 6.06 -8.26 8.54
CA ILE A 59 5.69 -9.34 7.61
C ILE A 59 4.38 -8.96 6.91
N GLY A 60 3.39 -8.54 7.68
CA GLY A 60 2.12 -8.00 7.17
C GLY A 60 2.33 -6.83 6.21
N TYR A 61 3.20 -5.89 6.56
CA TYR A 61 3.53 -4.76 5.69
C TYR A 61 4.13 -5.21 4.35
N LYS A 62 5.13 -6.11 4.39
CA LYS A 62 5.73 -6.66 3.16
C LYS A 62 4.70 -7.42 2.32
N ASN A 63 3.80 -8.15 2.97
CA ASN A 63 2.71 -8.84 2.29
C ASN A 63 1.72 -7.87 1.63
N LEU A 64 1.31 -6.79 2.30
CA LEU A 64 0.47 -5.76 1.67
C LEU A 64 1.17 -5.09 0.47
N VAL A 65 2.48 -4.85 0.55
CA VAL A 65 3.27 -4.35 -0.60
C VAL A 65 3.24 -5.36 -1.75
N ARG A 66 3.39 -6.66 -1.49
CA ARG A 66 3.31 -7.71 -2.53
C ARG A 66 1.91 -7.80 -3.14
N LEU A 67 0.86 -7.82 -2.32
CA LEU A 67 -0.54 -7.84 -2.75
C LEU A 67 -0.84 -6.66 -3.66
N THR A 68 -0.51 -5.44 -3.23
CA THR A 68 -0.78 -4.22 -4.02
C THR A 68 0.06 -4.15 -5.29
N THR A 69 1.30 -4.65 -5.27
CA THR A 69 2.15 -4.73 -6.47
C THR A 69 1.55 -5.69 -7.50
N ALA A 70 1.22 -6.92 -7.10
CA ALA A 70 0.60 -7.90 -7.98
C ALA A 70 -0.78 -7.44 -8.49
N ALA A 71 -1.58 -6.77 -7.66
CA ALA A 71 -2.85 -6.19 -8.07
C ALA A 71 -2.71 -5.20 -9.24
N HIS A 72 -1.63 -4.41 -9.28
CA HIS A 72 -1.35 -3.48 -10.37
C HIS A 72 -0.69 -4.15 -11.58
N LEU A 73 0.24 -5.08 -11.38
CA LEU A 73 0.97 -5.73 -12.47
C LEU A 73 0.16 -6.82 -13.19
N GLU A 74 -0.68 -7.55 -12.45
CA GLU A 74 -1.39 -8.73 -12.93
C GLU A 74 -2.91 -8.49 -12.95
N GLY A 75 -3.44 -7.93 -11.87
CA GLY A 75 -4.87 -7.89 -11.58
C GLY A 75 -5.65 -6.69 -12.12
N PHE A 76 -4.99 -5.75 -12.78
CA PHE A 76 -5.57 -4.47 -13.13
C PHE A 76 -6.68 -4.59 -14.20
N TYR A 77 -7.91 -4.27 -13.80
CA TYR A 77 -9.07 -4.15 -14.69
C TYR A 77 -10.02 -3.10 -14.12
N TYR A 78 -9.91 -1.86 -14.62
CA TYR A 78 -10.46 -0.62 -14.04
C TYR A 78 -9.91 -0.27 -12.65
N LYS A 79 -9.75 -1.27 -11.78
CA LYS A 79 -9.10 -1.19 -10.47
C LYS A 79 -7.98 -2.25 -10.36
N PRO A 80 -6.95 -2.02 -9.53
CA PRO A 80 -5.94 -3.02 -9.21
C PRO A 80 -6.55 -4.07 -8.25
N ARG A 81 -6.85 -5.27 -8.76
CA ARG A 81 -7.55 -6.31 -7.99
C ARG A 81 -6.60 -7.42 -7.57
N ILE A 82 -6.73 -7.92 -6.34
CA ILE A 82 -6.21 -9.21 -5.92
C ILE A 82 -7.27 -10.30 -6.13
N ASP A 83 -6.95 -11.55 -5.79
CA ASP A 83 -7.90 -12.64 -5.65
C ASP A 83 -7.64 -13.43 -4.37
N LYS A 84 -8.52 -14.40 -4.11
CA LYS A 84 -8.47 -15.25 -2.91
C LYS A 84 -7.20 -16.11 -2.83
N GLU A 85 -6.70 -16.60 -3.98
CA GLU A 85 -5.44 -17.36 -4.09
C GLU A 85 -4.25 -16.52 -3.64
N LEU A 86 -4.11 -15.31 -4.20
CA LEU A 86 -3.02 -14.41 -3.87
C LEU A 86 -3.10 -13.94 -2.42
N LEU A 87 -4.31 -13.71 -1.90
CA LEU A 87 -4.52 -13.35 -0.50
C LEU A 87 -4.06 -14.47 0.44
N GLU A 88 -4.35 -15.73 0.09
CA GLU A 88 -3.92 -16.89 0.88
C GLU A 88 -2.40 -17.05 0.91
N ALA A 89 -1.73 -16.80 -0.20
CA ALA A 89 -0.26 -16.85 -0.29
C ALA A 89 0.44 -15.76 0.55
N HIS A 90 -0.26 -14.67 0.89
CA HIS A 90 0.31 -13.48 1.55
C HIS A 90 -0.47 -13.04 2.79
N LYS A 91 -1.16 -13.96 3.49
CA LYS A 91 -2.01 -13.62 4.64
C LYS A 91 -1.27 -13.34 5.96
N GLU A 92 -0.03 -13.80 6.09
CA GLU A 92 0.72 -13.72 7.36
C GLU A 92 0.93 -12.28 7.81
N GLY A 93 0.71 -12.01 9.11
CA GLY A 93 0.84 -10.68 9.70
C GLY A 93 -0.23 -9.67 9.27
N ILE A 94 -1.33 -10.13 8.66
CA ILE A 94 -2.45 -9.27 8.23
C ILE A 94 -3.66 -9.50 9.14
N ILE A 95 -4.27 -8.40 9.57
CA ILE A 95 -5.60 -8.37 10.18
C ILE A 95 -6.59 -7.92 9.10
N ALA A 96 -7.69 -8.65 8.92
CA ALA A 96 -8.69 -8.38 7.90
C ALA A 96 -10.07 -8.12 8.50
N PHE A 97 -10.83 -7.22 7.88
CA PHE A 97 -12.19 -6.89 8.32
C PHE A 97 -13.21 -7.33 7.27
N SER A 98 -14.44 -7.63 7.69
CA SER A 98 -15.53 -8.01 6.76
C SER A 98 -15.88 -6.93 5.74
N GLY A 99 -15.47 -5.68 6.00
CA GLY A 99 -15.48 -4.58 5.05
C GLY A 99 -16.77 -3.75 5.00
N CYS A 100 -16.78 -2.76 4.12
CA CYS A 100 -17.90 -1.82 3.92
C CYS A 100 -19.03 -2.45 3.08
N LEU A 101 -20.07 -1.67 2.75
CA LEU A 101 -21.18 -2.17 1.92
C LEU A 101 -20.74 -2.76 0.57
N SER A 102 -19.59 -2.36 0.03
CA SER A 102 -19.03 -2.89 -1.22
C SER A 102 -18.27 -4.22 -1.06
N SER A 103 -18.16 -4.75 0.15
CA SER A 103 -17.46 -6.00 0.46
C SER A 103 -18.32 -7.23 0.21
N GLU A 104 -17.66 -8.39 0.09
CA GLU A 104 -18.30 -9.65 -0.35
C GLU A 104 -19.42 -10.09 0.60
N ILE A 105 -19.17 -10.07 1.91
CA ILE A 105 -20.15 -10.46 2.94
C ILE A 105 -21.32 -9.47 2.99
N PRO A 106 -21.12 -8.14 3.15
CA PRO A 106 -22.22 -7.17 3.13
C PRO A 106 -23.05 -7.21 1.83
N GLN A 107 -22.43 -7.34 0.66
CA GLN A 107 -23.16 -7.45 -0.60
C GLN A 107 -24.06 -8.67 -0.66
N ALA A 108 -23.61 -9.82 -0.14
CA ALA A 108 -24.43 -11.03 -0.09
C ALA A 108 -25.62 -10.89 0.88
N ILE A 109 -25.41 -10.26 2.05
CA ILE A 109 -26.49 -9.95 3.01
C ILE A 109 -27.51 -8.98 2.39
N ILE A 110 -27.06 -7.91 1.72
CA ILE A 110 -27.95 -6.95 1.05
C ILE A 110 -28.84 -7.65 0.02
N ARG A 111 -28.28 -8.60 -0.74
CA ARG A 111 -28.97 -9.36 -1.79
C ARG A 111 -29.82 -10.52 -1.27
N ASP A 112 -29.95 -10.68 0.05
CA ASP A 112 -30.69 -11.78 0.67
C ASP A 112 -30.19 -13.16 0.22
N ASP A 113 -28.87 -13.31 0.07
CA ASP A 113 -28.19 -14.56 -0.27
C ASP A 113 -27.41 -15.10 0.95
N PRO A 114 -28.10 -15.75 1.90
CA PRO A 114 -27.48 -16.20 3.15
C PRO A 114 -26.46 -17.30 2.95
N VAL A 115 -26.59 -18.10 1.88
CA VAL A 115 -25.63 -19.16 1.56
C VAL A 115 -24.30 -18.53 1.18
N LYS A 116 -24.31 -17.63 0.20
CA LYS A 116 -23.09 -16.95 -0.23
C LYS A 116 -22.46 -16.11 0.88
N ALA A 117 -23.28 -15.46 1.69
CA ALA A 117 -22.79 -14.64 2.80
C ALA A 117 -22.08 -15.49 3.87
N ARG A 118 -22.61 -16.68 4.18
CA ARG A 118 -21.97 -17.66 5.09
C ARG A 118 -20.72 -18.27 4.49
N ASP A 119 -20.75 -18.67 3.23
CA ASP A 119 -19.57 -19.23 2.54
C ASP A 119 -18.40 -18.25 2.55
N ALA A 120 -18.69 -16.95 2.30
CA ALA A 120 -17.68 -15.90 2.37
C ALA A 120 -17.15 -15.71 3.79
N LEU A 121 -18.04 -15.65 4.79
CA LEU A 121 -17.68 -15.55 6.20
C LEU A 121 -16.74 -16.69 6.62
N ASP A 122 -17.14 -17.93 6.34
CA ASP A 122 -16.38 -19.13 6.68
C ASP A 122 -15.01 -19.13 6.01
N TRP A 123 -14.94 -18.72 4.74
CA TRP A 123 -13.67 -18.63 4.02
C TRP A 123 -12.70 -17.64 4.67
N PHE A 124 -13.14 -16.40 4.95
CA PHE A 124 -12.28 -15.39 5.58
C PHE A 124 -11.90 -15.77 7.01
N LYS A 125 -12.84 -16.31 7.79
CA LYS A 125 -12.59 -16.81 9.15
C LYS A 125 -11.55 -17.92 9.15
N GLN A 126 -11.66 -18.90 8.25
CA GLN A 126 -10.68 -19.99 8.15
C GLN A 126 -9.32 -19.49 7.67
N LEU A 127 -9.31 -18.50 6.76
CA LEU A 127 -8.08 -17.98 6.20
C LEU A 127 -7.22 -17.28 7.25
N PHE A 128 -7.79 -16.28 7.92
CA PHE A 128 -7.09 -15.39 8.84
C PHE A 128 -7.10 -15.90 10.28
N GLY A 129 -8.09 -16.73 10.64
CA GLY A 129 -8.34 -17.15 12.01
C GLY A 129 -9.17 -16.12 12.79
N LYS A 130 -9.81 -16.59 13.87
CA LYS A 130 -10.68 -15.78 14.73
C LYS A 130 -9.99 -14.50 15.23
N GLU A 131 -8.70 -14.59 15.57
CA GLU A 131 -7.96 -13.47 16.15
C GLU A 131 -7.64 -12.38 15.12
N ASN A 132 -7.63 -12.69 13.82
CA ASN A 132 -7.22 -11.76 12.76
C ASN A 132 -8.35 -11.39 11.81
N PHE A 133 -9.58 -11.83 12.09
CA PHE A 133 -10.74 -11.51 11.26
C PHE A 133 -11.86 -10.89 12.10
N PHE A 134 -12.21 -9.65 11.78
CA PHE A 134 -13.21 -8.88 12.52
C PHE A 134 -14.44 -8.59 11.65
N LEU A 135 -15.61 -8.62 12.28
CA LEU A 135 -16.86 -8.20 11.65
C LEU A 135 -17.03 -6.68 11.81
N GLU A 136 -16.95 -5.98 10.69
CA GLU A 136 -16.90 -4.53 10.61
C GLU A 136 -18.31 -3.91 10.63
N LEU A 137 -18.55 -3.05 11.60
CA LEU A 137 -19.77 -2.28 11.74
C LEU A 137 -19.53 -0.83 11.32
N GLN A 138 -20.39 -0.33 10.45
CA GLN A 138 -20.38 1.05 9.96
C GLN A 138 -21.79 1.64 10.08
N ASN A 139 -21.92 2.91 10.45
CA ASN A 139 -23.23 3.55 10.60
C ASN A 139 -23.22 4.99 10.10
N HIS A 140 -23.71 5.17 8.87
CA HIS A 140 -23.87 6.47 8.20
C HIS A 140 -25.36 6.81 8.00
N GLY A 141 -26.27 6.15 8.72
CA GLY A 141 -27.72 6.32 8.56
C GLY A 141 -28.30 5.65 7.31
N ILE A 142 -27.60 4.68 6.73
CA ILE A 142 -28.02 3.93 5.52
C ILE A 142 -28.78 2.66 5.94
N ASN A 143 -29.95 2.41 5.35
CA ASN A 143 -30.79 1.25 5.70
C ASN A 143 -30.08 -0.09 5.46
N GLU A 144 -29.33 -0.21 4.37
CA GLU A 144 -28.52 -1.38 4.05
C GLU A 144 -27.43 -1.62 5.10
N GLN A 145 -26.82 -0.56 5.67
CA GLN A 145 -25.87 -0.71 6.78
C GLN A 145 -26.57 -1.21 8.04
N ALA A 146 -27.77 -0.73 8.35
CA ALA A 146 -28.54 -1.24 9.49
C ALA A 146 -28.82 -2.75 9.36
N LYS A 147 -29.29 -3.19 8.18
CA LYS A 147 -29.51 -4.62 7.87
C LYS A 147 -28.24 -5.45 8.02
N VAL A 148 -27.13 -4.98 7.45
CA VAL A 148 -25.83 -5.67 7.55
C VAL A 148 -25.36 -5.74 9.00
N ASN A 149 -25.42 -4.63 9.74
CA ASN A 149 -24.98 -4.59 11.14
C ASN A 149 -25.77 -5.57 12.02
N GLU A 150 -27.10 -5.65 11.88
CA GLU A 150 -27.92 -6.60 12.65
C GLU A 150 -27.49 -8.05 12.39
N GLN A 151 -27.22 -8.39 11.13
CA GLN A 151 -26.75 -9.72 10.76
C GLN A 151 -25.35 -10.01 11.30
N LEU A 152 -24.41 -9.06 11.17
CA LEU A 152 -23.04 -9.21 11.67
C LEU A 152 -22.99 -9.33 13.19
N ILE A 153 -23.83 -8.59 13.92
CA ILE A 153 -23.95 -8.70 15.39
C ILE A 153 -24.46 -10.07 15.80
N THR A 154 -25.40 -10.64 15.03
CA THR A 154 -25.91 -11.99 15.26
C THR A 154 -24.80 -13.01 15.03
N TRP A 155 -24.07 -12.88 13.93
CA TRP A 155 -22.97 -13.79 13.58
C TRP A 155 -21.74 -13.68 14.47
N ALA A 156 -21.43 -12.51 15.01
CA ALA A 156 -20.38 -12.35 16.00
C ALA A 156 -20.59 -13.31 17.18
N LYS A 157 -21.84 -13.45 17.64
CA LYS A 157 -22.22 -14.37 18.73
C LYS A 157 -22.24 -15.83 18.28
N GLU A 158 -22.82 -16.12 17.12
CA GLU A 158 -22.97 -17.48 16.59
C GLU A 158 -21.62 -18.13 16.26
N TYR A 159 -20.73 -17.37 15.63
CA TYR A 159 -19.44 -17.85 15.14
C TYR A 159 -18.27 -17.51 16.05
N ASP A 160 -18.54 -16.87 17.19
CA ASP A 160 -17.54 -16.44 18.16
C ASP A 160 -16.45 -15.60 17.47
N LEU A 161 -16.86 -14.48 16.89
CA LEU A 161 -16.01 -13.51 16.18
C LEU A 161 -16.14 -12.14 16.81
N ASP A 162 -15.05 -11.37 16.80
CA ASP A 162 -15.04 -10.03 17.34
C ASP A 162 -15.64 -9.01 16.36
N LEU A 163 -16.40 -8.07 16.91
CA LEU A 163 -16.90 -6.89 16.20
C LEU A 163 -15.84 -5.79 16.19
N ILE A 164 -15.84 -4.95 15.16
CA ILE A 164 -15.04 -3.71 15.13
C ILE A 164 -15.83 -2.57 14.49
N ALA A 165 -15.77 -1.37 15.08
CA ALA A 165 -16.46 -0.20 14.57
C ALA A 165 -15.50 0.69 13.76
N THR A 166 -15.94 1.11 12.57
CA THR A 166 -15.19 2.05 11.71
C THR A 166 -16.15 3.09 11.11
N ASN A 167 -15.60 4.17 10.53
CA ASN A 167 -16.40 5.25 9.92
C ASN A 167 -16.02 5.54 8.46
N ASP A 168 -15.24 4.65 7.82
CA ASP A 168 -14.83 4.77 6.41
C ASP A 168 -14.46 6.20 5.99
N VAL A 169 -13.49 6.79 6.71
CA VAL A 169 -13.22 8.23 6.65
C VAL A 169 -12.65 8.64 5.28
N HIS A 170 -13.31 9.60 4.63
CA HIS A 170 -12.88 10.18 3.34
C HIS A 170 -12.46 11.66 3.45
N TYR A 171 -12.79 12.32 4.55
CA TYR A 171 -12.45 13.72 4.80
C TYR A 171 -12.28 14.00 6.30
N LEU A 172 -11.65 15.11 6.66
CA LEU A 172 -11.31 15.39 8.07
C LEU A 172 -12.51 15.92 8.87
N GLU A 173 -13.11 17.02 8.44
CA GLU A 173 -14.17 17.71 9.17
C GLU A 173 -15.53 17.45 8.55
N ARG A 174 -16.59 17.47 9.38
CA ARG A 174 -17.97 17.25 8.94
C ARG A 174 -18.36 18.12 7.73
N THR A 175 -17.98 19.39 7.76
CA THR A 175 -18.28 20.40 6.73
C THR A 175 -17.53 20.17 5.41
N HIS A 176 -16.47 19.36 5.39
CA HIS A 176 -15.72 19.03 4.16
C HIS A 176 -16.50 18.10 3.22
N SER A 177 -17.69 17.63 3.62
CA SER A 177 -18.55 16.79 2.79
C SER A 177 -18.84 17.39 1.41
N HIS A 178 -19.00 18.71 1.30
CA HIS A 178 -19.26 19.36 0.00
C HIS A 178 -18.04 19.34 -0.92
N ALA A 179 -16.85 19.59 -0.36
CA ALA A 179 -15.60 19.52 -1.11
C ALA A 179 -15.32 18.08 -1.59
N HIS A 180 -15.64 17.09 -0.76
CA HIS A 180 -15.54 15.68 -1.13
C HIS A 180 -16.49 15.32 -2.29
N ASP A 181 -17.75 15.75 -2.25
CA ASP A 181 -18.71 15.52 -3.35
C ASP A 181 -18.22 16.14 -4.67
N ALA A 182 -17.67 17.35 -4.63
CA ALA A 182 -17.04 17.98 -5.80
C ALA A 182 -15.83 17.17 -6.32
N LEU A 183 -14.98 16.65 -5.43
CA LEU A 183 -13.83 15.81 -5.80
C LEU A 183 -14.27 14.50 -6.49
N ILE A 184 -15.34 13.86 -6.01
CA ILE A 184 -15.93 12.67 -6.63
C ILE A 184 -16.47 13.00 -8.02
N CYS A 185 -17.16 14.14 -8.19
CA CYS A 185 -17.64 14.60 -9.50
C CYS A 185 -16.50 14.78 -10.51
N ILE A 186 -15.38 15.39 -10.08
CA ILE A 186 -14.18 15.54 -10.92
C ILE A 186 -13.63 14.17 -11.32
N GLY A 187 -13.49 13.25 -10.36
CA GLY A 187 -12.94 11.91 -10.61
C GLY A 187 -13.82 11.03 -11.50
N THR A 188 -15.14 11.24 -11.47
CA THR A 188 -16.13 10.49 -12.26
C THR A 188 -16.55 11.20 -13.54
N GLN A 189 -16.05 12.42 -13.79
CA GLN A 189 -16.43 13.27 -14.92
C GLN A 189 -17.95 13.56 -14.97
N THR A 190 -18.55 13.77 -13.80
CA THR A 190 -19.98 14.12 -13.66
C THR A 190 -20.15 15.54 -13.12
N HIS A 191 -21.36 16.11 -13.26
CA HIS A 191 -21.69 17.43 -12.73
C HIS A 191 -22.35 17.33 -11.35
N LEU A 192 -22.11 18.29 -10.45
CA LEU A 192 -22.79 18.37 -9.14
C LEU A 192 -24.32 18.45 -9.26
N SER A 193 -24.82 19.01 -10.36
CA SER A 193 -26.25 19.11 -10.67
C SER A 193 -26.86 17.80 -11.17
N ASP A 194 -26.06 16.79 -11.50
CA ASP A 194 -26.56 15.49 -11.96
C ASP A 194 -27.15 14.71 -10.77
N PRO A 195 -28.46 14.37 -10.81
CA PRO A 195 -29.10 13.60 -9.75
C PRO A 195 -28.67 12.12 -9.72
N ASN A 196 -28.09 11.60 -10.80
CA ASN A 196 -27.67 10.20 -10.94
C ASN A 196 -26.17 9.99 -10.69
N ARG A 197 -25.43 11.05 -10.32
CA ARG A 197 -24.01 10.95 -10.00
C ARG A 197 -23.78 10.04 -8.80
N LEU A 198 -22.58 9.49 -8.70
CA LEU A 198 -22.13 8.84 -7.47
C LEU A 198 -22.04 9.89 -6.36
N ASN A 199 -22.80 9.70 -5.28
CA ASN A 199 -22.74 10.54 -4.10
C ASN A 199 -22.70 9.71 -2.81
N TYR A 200 -22.30 10.36 -1.73
CA TYR A 200 -22.24 9.79 -0.39
C TYR A 200 -23.27 10.51 0.48
N VAL A 201 -23.71 9.86 1.58
CA VAL A 201 -24.57 10.54 2.57
C VAL A 201 -23.81 11.76 3.11
N PRO A 202 -24.37 12.98 2.97
CA PRO A 202 -23.68 14.19 3.38
C PRO A 202 -23.30 14.15 4.86
N GLU A 203 -22.11 14.67 5.16
CA GLU A 203 -21.63 14.90 6.53
C GLU A 203 -21.45 13.64 7.39
N GLN A 204 -21.34 12.44 6.81
CA GLN A 204 -21.19 11.19 7.58
C GLN A 204 -19.78 10.58 7.57
N PHE A 205 -18.95 10.85 6.55
CA PHE A 205 -17.68 10.16 6.28
C PHE A 205 -16.46 10.98 6.75
N TYR A 206 -16.61 11.75 7.84
CA TYR A 206 -15.54 12.54 8.44
C TYR A 206 -14.82 11.79 9.58
N LEU A 207 -13.71 12.35 10.08
CA LEU A 207 -13.05 11.81 11.26
C LEU A 207 -13.83 12.18 12.53
N ARG A 208 -14.76 11.31 12.92
CA ARG A 208 -15.58 11.45 14.13
C ARG A 208 -14.73 11.46 15.39
N SER A 209 -15.22 12.15 16.43
CA SER A 209 -14.64 12.06 17.76
C SER A 209 -14.90 10.68 18.38
N ALA A 210 -14.14 10.34 19.43
CA ALA A 210 -14.36 9.11 20.19
C ALA A 210 -15.78 9.06 20.80
N ASP A 211 -16.28 10.19 21.30
CA ASP A 211 -17.63 10.29 21.88
C ASP A 211 -18.73 10.09 20.83
N GLU A 212 -18.54 10.65 19.63
CA GLU A 212 -19.47 10.43 18.51
C GLU A 212 -19.51 8.94 18.12
N MET A 213 -18.35 8.29 18.02
CA MET A 213 -18.29 6.85 17.71
C MET A 213 -18.91 6.00 18.84
N ALA A 214 -18.62 6.32 20.10
CA ALA A 214 -19.21 5.62 21.25
C ALA A 214 -20.74 5.76 21.28
N ALA A 215 -21.27 6.94 20.98
CA ALA A 215 -22.71 7.18 20.90
C ALA A 215 -23.37 6.40 19.76
N LEU A 216 -22.74 6.35 18.58
CA LEU A 216 -23.26 5.61 17.41
C LEU A 216 -23.36 4.11 17.66
N PHE A 217 -22.43 3.55 18.43
CA PHE A 217 -22.32 2.11 18.70
C PHE A 217 -22.65 1.75 20.15
N ILE A 218 -23.55 2.50 20.80
CA ILE A 218 -23.94 2.28 22.20
C ILE A 218 -24.48 0.88 22.49
N ARG A 219 -25.06 0.20 21.49
CA ARG A 219 -25.58 -1.18 21.60
C ARG A 219 -24.47 -2.24 21.51
N THR A 220 -23.29 -1.87 21.01
CA THR A 220 -22.14 -2.75 20.77
C THR A 220 -20.84 -2.02 21.15
N PRO A 221 -20.69 -1.59 22.42
CA PRO A 221 -19.53 -0.81 22.84
C PRO A 221 -18.20 -1.58 22.70
N GLU A 222 -18.25 -2.91 22.67
CA GLU A 222 -17.12 -3.78 22.34
C GLU A 222 -16.55 -3.52 20.96
N ALA A 223 -17.37 -3.18 19.96
CA ALA A 223 -16.89 -2.89 18.61
C ALA A 223 -15.97 -1.67 18.59
N VAL A 224 -16.25 -0.67 19.42
CA VAL A 224 -15.40 0.52 19.60
C VAL A 224 -14.17 0.19 20.43
N ARG A 225 -14.31 -0.60 21.52
CA ARG A 225 -13.14 -1.00 22.33
C ARG A 225 -12.13 -1.83 21.53
N ASN A 226 -12.61 -2.70 20.65
CA ASN A 226 -11.76 -3.57 19.84
C ASN A 226 -10.86 -2.79 18.86
N THR A 227 -11.20 -1.53 18.52
CA THR A 227 -10.30 -0.69 17.72
C THR A 227 -8.99 -0.41 18.46
N MET A 228 -9.02 -0.26 19.78
CA MET A 228 -7.82 -0.07 20.59
C MET A 228 -7.00 -1.36 20.68
N ALA A 229 -7.67 -2.51 20.86
CA ALA A 229 -6.98 -3.81 20.88
C ALA A 229 -6.25 -4.10 19.55
N VAL A 230 -6.89 -3.82 18.41
CA VAL A 230 -6.25 -3.91 17.09
C VAL A 230 -5.11 -2.90 16.95
N ALA A 231 -5.32 -1.65 17.39
CA ALA A 231 -4.29 -0.62 17.36
C ALA A 231 -3.06 -1.00 18.19
N GLU A 232 -3.22 -1.64 19.34
CA GLU A 232 -2.13 -2.12 20.20
C GLU A 232 -1.31 -3.23 19.52
N ARG A 233 -1.98 -4.12 18.78
CA ARG A 233 -1.34 -5.24 18.06
C ARG A 233 -0.57 -4.81 16.81
N CYS A 234 -1.04 -3.79 16.09
CA CYS A 234 -0.37 -3.28 14.89
C CYS A 234 0.94 -2.54 15.22
N ASN A 235 2.09 -3.18 15.05
CA ASN A 235 3.42 -2.67 15.38
C ASN A 235 4.37 -2.81 14.18
N VAL A 236 4.17 -1.99 13.14
CA VAL A 236 5.09 -1.92 12.00
C VAL A 236 6.21 -0.92 12.29
N GLU A 237 7.46 -1.36 12.23
CA GLU A 237 8.62 -0.47 12.23
C GLU A 237 9.33 -0.48 10.85
N LEU A 238 9.50 0.72 10.29
CA LEU A 238 10.17 0.91 9.01
C LEU A 238 11.58 1.42 9.25
N GLU A 239 12.60 0.65 8.85
CA GLU A 239 13.99 1.11 8.84
C GLU A 239 14.18 2.11 7.68
N LEU A 240 14.18 3.41 8.01
CA LEU A 240 14.34 4.49 7.03
C LEU A 240 15.74 5.10 7.14
N GLY A 241 16.24 5.65 6.02
CA GLY A 241 17.55 6.31 5.96
C GLY A 241 18.72 5.39 5.69
N LYS A 242 18.49 4.06 5.61
CA LYS A 242 19.48 3.10 5.16
C LYS A 242 19.54 3.03 3.65
N LEU A 243 20.75 3.09 3.10
CA LEU A 243 20.98 2.96 1.67
C LEU A 243 21.05 1.48 1.30
N HIS A 244 20.19 1.05 0.39
CA HIS A 244 20.17 -0.31 -0.16
C HIS A 244 20.73 -0.30 -1.58
N PHE A 245 22.05 -0.32 -1.70
CA PHE A 245 22.70 -0.38 -3.01
C PHE A 245 22.72 -1.81 -3.56
N PRO A 246 22.60 -2.00 -4.89
CA PRO A 246 22.92 -3.26 -5.52
C PRO A 246 24.35 -3.69 -5.16
N VAL A 247 24.54 -4.98 -4.89
CA VAL A 247 25.87 -5.55 -4.68
C VAL A 247 26.47 -5.80 -6.06
N PHE A 248 27.63 -5.23 -6.33
CA PHE A 248 28.43 -5.53 -7.52
C PHE A 248 29.53 -6.52 -7.17
N ASP A 249 29.54 -7.66 -7.85
CA ASP A 249 30.57 -8.67 -7.70
C ASP A 249 31.63 -8.48 -8.80
N PRO A 250 32.88 -8.13 -8.45
CA PRO A 250 33.95 -7.98 -9.43
C PRO A 250 34.42 -9.35 -9.96
N PRO A 251 35.20 -9.38 -11.06
CA PRO A 251 35.84 -10.59 -11.54
C PRO A 251 36.67 -11.30 -10.45
N GLU A 252 36.83 -12.61 -10.58
CA GLU A 252 37.52 -13.46 -9.60
C GLU A 252 38.89 -12.91 -9.22
N GLY A 253 39.21 -12.96 -7.93
CA GLY A 253 40.48 -12.46 -7.38
C GLY A 253 40.56 -10.94 -7.18
N GLN A 254 39.51 -10.18 -7.47
CA GLN A 254 39.50 -8.72 -7.26
C GLN A 254 38.55 -8.29 -6.14
N THR A 255 38.90 -7.20 -5.45
CA THR A 255 37.98 -6.48 -4.57
C THR A 255 37.15 -5.47 -5.38
N ARG A 256 36.00 -5.02 -4.88
CA ARG A 256 35.17 -4.00 -5.54
C ARG A 256 35.96 -2.71 -5.77
N GLU A 257 36.70 -2.29 -4.75
CA GLU A 257 37.55 -1.11 -4.75
C GLU A 257 38.73 -1.29 -5.71
N GLY A 258 39.33 -2.49 -5.76
CA GLY A 258 40.42 -2.82 -6.69
C GLY A 258 39.95 -2.80 -8.15
N TYR A 259 38.79 -3.39 -8.43
CA TYR A 259 38.20 -3.38 -9.76
C TYR A 259 37.82 -1.95 -10.20
N LEU A 260 37.22 -1.16 -9.31
CA LEU A 260 36.95 0.27 -9.57
C LEU A 260 38.25 1.03 -9.90
N ARG A 261 39.32 0.79 -9.15
CA ARG A 261 40.62 1.43 -9.45
C ARG A 261 41.16 1.00 -10.81
N ASN A 262 41.10 -0.29 -11.14
CA ASN A 262 41.50 -0.78 -12.47
C ASN A 262 40.72 -0.10 -13.60
N LEU A 263 39.39 0.03 -13.45
CA LEU A 263 38.55 0.73 -14.41
C LEU A 263 38.94 2.20 -14.57
N LEU A 264 39.23 2.88 -13.45
CA LEU A 264 39.69 4.27 -13.47
C LEU A 264 41.06 4.41 -14.13
N GLY A 265 42.02 3.52 -13.87
CA GLY A 265 43.32 3.47 -14.54
C GLY A 265 43.18 3.32 -16.06
N ASN A 266 42.34 2.36 -16.50
CA ASN A 266 42.03 2.19 -17.92
C ASN A 266 41.36 3.44 -18.51
N GLY A 267 40.50 4.11 -17.73
CA GLY A 267 39.86 5.36 -18.11
C GLY A 267 40.83 6.52 -18.28
N LEU A 268 41.85 6.64 -17.41
CA LEU A 268 42.92 7.63 -17.51
C LEU A 268 43.71 7.48 -18.81
N HIS A 269 44.08 6.24 -19.16
CA HIS A 269 44.78 5.98 -20.42
C HIS A 269 43.91 6.31 -21.62
N LYS A 270 42.67 5.83 -21.65
CA LYS A 270 41.76 6.05 -22.77
C LYS A 270 41.43 7.53 -23.01
N ARG A 271 41.31 8.32 -21.94
CA ARG A 271 40.85 9.72 -22.04
C ARG A 271 42.00 10.72 -22.15
N TYR A 272 43.13 10.44 -21.53
CA TYR A 272 44.24 11.39 -21.35
C TYR A 272 45.60 10.81 -21.73
N GLY A 273 45.65 9.60 -22.29
CA GLY A 273 46.91 8.96 -22.63
C GLY A 273 47.79 8.62 -21.42
N ILE A 274 47.27 8.72 -20.20
CA ILE A 274 48.02 8.49 -18.96
C ILE A 274 48.06 6.98 -18.70
N GLU A 275 49.24 6.37 -18.80
CA GLU A 275 49.45 5.03 -18.27
C GLU A 275 49.78 5.14 -16.78
N ALA A 276 48.85 4.68 -15.95
CA ALA A 276 49.04 4.62 -14.51
C ALA A 276 48.91 3.19 -14.01
N LYS A 277 49.85 2.77 -13.16
CA LYS A 277 49.77 1.51 -12.42
C LYS A 277 49.24 1.77 -11.02
N ILE A 278 48.49 0.81 -10.48
CA ILE A 278 47.94 0.90 -9.14
C ILE A 278 48.85 0.10 -8.20
N ASN A 279 49.50 0.79 -7.26
CA ASN A 279 50.28 0.19 -6.17
C ASN A 279 49.72 0.70 -4.84
N ASP A 280 49.37 -0.21 -3.92
CA ASP A 280 48.81 0.11 -2.60
C ASP A 280 47.67 1.15 -2.60
N GLY A 281 46.87 1.13 -3.67
CA GLY A 281 45.71 2.01 -3.83
C GLY A 281 46.02 3.43 -4.34
N VAL A 282 47.28 3.71 -4.70
CA VAL A 282 47.75 4.95 -5.32
C VAL A 282 48.01 4.73 -6.81
N TYR A 283 47.67 5.71 -7.64
CA TYR A 283 48.02 5.71 -9.06
C TYR A 283 49.44 6.25 -9.24
N GLU A 284 50.34 5.39 -9.70
CA GLU A 284 51.66 5.77 -10.17
C GLU A 284 51.61 5.99 -11.67
N VAL A 285 51.75 7.25 -12.10
CA VAL A 285 51.81 7.60 -13.52
C VAL A 285 53.19 7.24 -14.07
N HIS A 286 53.23 6.40 -15.09
CA HIS A 286 54.45 6.00 -15.76
C HIS A 286 54.70 6.82 -17.03
N THR A 287 53.67 7.01 -17.85
CA THR A 287 53.78 7.74 -19.12
C THR A 287 52.52 8.55 -19.40
N ILE A 288 52.67 9.59 -20.21
CA ILE A 288 51.58 10.39 -20.76
C ILE A 288 51.82 10.47 -22.26
N SER A 289 50.98 9.85 -23.07
CA SER A 289 51.20 9.75 -24.51
C SER A 289 50.94 11.06 -25.27
N ASP A 290 50.08 11.94 -24.74
CA ASP A 290 49.88 13.30 -25.26
C ASP A 290 49.54 14.27 -24.12
N ALA A 291 50.50 15.12 -23.76
CA ALA A 291 50.35 16.10 -22.69
C ALA A 291 49.20 17.08 -22.93
N ASN A 292 48.81 17.35 -24.19
CA ASN A 292 47.71 18.26 -24.52
C ASN A 292 46.33 17.73 -24.13
N THR A 293 46.23 16.43 -23.87
CA THR A 293 44.98 15.82 -23.40
C THR A 293 44.75 16.04 -21.91
N LEU A 294 45.75 16.51 -21.16
CA LEU A 294 45.65 16.69 -19.72
C LEU A 294 44.70 17.84 -19.36
N PRO A 295 43.69 17.61 -18.51
CA PRO A 295 42.64 18.60 -18.23
C PRO A 295 43.14 19.85 -17.48
N THR A 296 44.30 19.77 -16.82
CA THR A 296 44.92 20.87 -16.07
C THR A 296 46.05 21.56 -16.84
N LEU A 297 46.49 21.02 -17.98
CA LEU A 297 47.51 21.64 -18.80
C LEU A 297 46.87 22.78 -19.59
N LYS A 298 46.97 24.02 -19.07
CA LYS A 298 46.70 25.21 -19.87
C LYS A 298 47.84 25.36 -20.87
N ALA A 299 47.60 24.96 -22.12
CA ALA A 299 48.51 25.25 -23.22
C ALA A 299 48.77 26.77 -23.25
N THR A 300 49.95 27.17 -22.78
CA THR A 300 50.48 28.49 -23.13
C THR A 300 51.24 28.31 -24.45
N GLU A 301 51.21 29.31 -25.33
CA GLU A 301 51.68 29.25 -26.73
C GLU A 301 53.14 28.77 -26.95
N LYS A 302 53.87 28.36 -25.90
CA LYS A 302 55.28 27.94 -25.93
C LYS A 302 55.56 26.50 -25.54
N THR A 303 54.58 25.69 -25.14
CA THR A 303 54.84 24.27 -24.82
C THR A 303 54.81 23.42 -26.10
N ASN A 304 55.94 23.40 -26.80
CA ASN A 304 56.18 22.50 -27.94
C ASN A 304 56.80 21.20 -27.40
N PHE A 305 56.02 20.12 -27.32
CA PHE A 305 56.45 18.82 -26.77
C PHE A 305 57.06 17.89 -27.83
N SER A 306 57.71 18.43 -28.85
CA SER A 306 58.20 17.64 -29.99
C SER A 306 59.61 17.03 -29.82
N ASP A 307 60.21 17.02 -28.63
CA ASP A 307 61.48 16.33 -28.38
C ASP A 307 61.56 15.80 -26.94
N THR A 308 61.19 14.53 -26.75
CA THR A 308 61.83 13.48 -25.91
C THR A 308 60.95 12.24 -25.88
#